data_AF-A0AAW5ZG76-F1
#
_entry.id   AF-A0AAW5ZG76-F1
#
_cell.length_a   1.000
_cell.length_b   1.000
_cell.length_c   1.000
_cell.angle_alpha   90.00
_cell.angle_beta   90.00
_cell.angle_gamma   90.00
#
_symmetry.space_group_name_H-M   'P 1'
#
loop_
_entity.id
_entity.type
_entity.pdbx_description
1 polymer ?
#
loop_
_entity_poly.entity_id
_entity_poly.type
_entity_poly.pdbx_seq_one_letter_code
_entity_poly.pdbx_strand_id
1 'polypeptide(L)' 'VCLLRTGVVLAPDGGILGKMLPPFRLGLGGPIGSGRQYLAWIHIDDMVNGILWLLDNELRGPFNMVSP' A
#
# COMPACT_ATOMS: atom_id res chain seq x y z
N VAL A 1 -16.02 4.81 15.34
CA VAL A 1 -15.66 3.67 14.47
C VAL A 1 -15.02 4.23 13.22
N CYS A 2 -13.77 3.84 12.97
CA CYS A 2 -13.03 4.17 11.75
C CYS A 2 -13.06 2.97 10.81
N LEU A 3 -13.36 3.22 9.52
CA LEU A 3 -13.42 2.19 8.48
C LEU A 3 -12.26 2.41 7.52
N LEU A 4 -11.28 1.51 7.54
CA LEU A 4 -10.07 1.64 6.73
C LEU A 4 -10.31 1.04 5.34
N ARG A 5 -10.08 1.85 4.30
CA ARG A 5 -10.06 1.43 2.89
C ARG A 5 -8.59 1.30 2.46
N THR A 6 -8.11 0.07 2.46
CA THR A 6 -6.67 -0.23 2.30
C THR A 6 -6.30 -0.37 0.83
N GLY A 7 -5.30 0.41 0.39
CA GLY A 7 -4.61 0.17 -0.89
C GLY A 7 -3.68 -1.02 -0.85
N VAL A 8 -2.89 -1.22 -1.91
CA VAL A 8 -1.83 -2.23 -1.93
C VAL A 8 -0.72 -1.79 -0.99
N VAL A 9 -0.53 -2.53 0.10
CA VAL A 9 0.53 -2.24 1.08
C VAL A 9 1.87 -2.72 0.55
N LEU A 10 2.80 -1.80 0.37
CA LEU A 10 4.16 -2.08 -0.09
C LEU A 10 5.09 -2.15 1.12
N ALA A 11 5.78 -3.28 1.25
CA ALA A 11 6.79 -3.52 2.25
C ALA A 11 8.08 -4.03 1.57
N PRO A 12 9.27 -3.56 1.98
CA PRO A 12 10.55 -4.03 1.41
C PRO A 12 10.75 -5.54 1.60
N ASP A 13 10.34 -6.06 2.75
CA ASP A 13 10.70 -7.41 3.22
C ASP A 13 9.55 -8.42 3.06
N GLY A 14 8.55 -8.14 2.22
CA GLY A 14 7.41 -9.02 2.07
C GLY A 14 6.33 -8.52 1.13
N GLY A 15 5.13 -9.09 1.27
CA GLY A 15 3.97 -8.70 0.47
C GLY A 15 4.18 -8.90 -1.03
N ILE A 16 3.60 -8.00 -1.83
CA ILE A 16 3.69 -8.06 -3.29
C ILE A 16 5.06 -7.60 -3.78
N LEU A 17 5.66 -6.60 -3.13
CA LEU A 17 6.94 -6.01 -3.55
C LEU A 17 8.08 -7.01 -3.39
N GLY A 18 8.16 -7.71 -2.26
CA GLY A 18 9.18 -8.75 -2.05
C GLY A 18 9.11 -9.88 -3.09
N LYS A 19 7.92 -10.22 -3.59
CA LYS A 19 7.73 -11.22 -4.65
C LYS A 19 8.06 -10.69 -6.05
N MET A 20 7.85 -9.40 -6.29
CA MET A 20 8.15 -8.75 -7.58
C MET A 20 9.62 -8.34 -7.70
N LEU A 21 10.32 -8.16 -6.59
CA LEU A 21 11.71 -7.68 -6.61
C LEU A 21 12.68 -8.62 -7.35
N PRO A 22 12.65 -9.96 -7.20
CA PRO A 22 13.55 -10.85 -7.93
C PRO A 22 13.46 -10.75 -9.46
N PRO A 23 12.27 -10.86 -10.11
CA PRO A 23 12.20 -10.72 -11.56
C PRO A 23 12.56 -9.30 -12.04
N PHE A 24 12.22 -8.24 -11.27
CA PHE A 24 12.63 -6.88 -11.61
C PHE A 24 14.16 -6.70 -11.57
N ARG A 25 14.85 -7.28 -10.58
CA ARG A 25 16.33 -7.24 -10.49
C ARG A 25 17.01 -8.01 -11.62
N LEU A 26 16.36 -9.03 -12.18
CA LEU A 26 16.86 -9.81 -13.31
C LEU A 26 16.52 -9.19 -14.68
N GLY A 27 15.91 -8.00 -14.72
CA GLY A 27 15.49 -7.36 -15.97
C GLY A 27 14.26 -8.00 -16.62
N LEU A 28 13.56 -8.89 -15.89
CA LEU A 28 12.32 -9.55 -16.32
C LEU A 28 11.06 -8.81 -15.83
N GLY A 29 11.25 -7.61 -15.23
CA GLY A 29 10.16 -6.73 -14.84
C GLY A 29 9.46 -6.12 -16.07
N GLY A 30 8.18 -5.82 -15.92
CA GLY A 30 7.38 -5.22 -16.99
C GLY A 30 6.01 -4.76 -16.51
N PRO A 31 5.26 -4.01 -17.35
CA PRO A 31 3.91 -3.61 -17.03
C PRO A 31 3.00 -4.84 -16.88
N ILE A 32 2.14 -4.81 -15.85
CA ILE A 32 1.12 -5.85 -15.69
C ILE A 32 -0.04 -5.51 -16.63
N GLY A 33 -0.40 -6.43 -17.54
CA GLY A 33 -1.46 -6.19 -18.52
C GLY A 33 -1.16 -4.99 -19.43
N SER A 34 -2.04 -3.99 -19.45
CA SER A 34 -1.83 -2.78 -20.27
C SER A 34 -0.92 -1.73 -19.63
N GLY A 35 -0.63 -1.85 -18.33
CA GLY A 35 0.13 -0.85 -17.56
C GLY A 35 -0.59 0.48 -17.29
N ARG A 36 -1.84 0.65 -17.78
CA ARG A 36 -2.64 1.88 -17.61
C ARG A 36 -3.57 1.85 -16.41
N GLN A 37 -3.63 0.72 -15.71
CA GLN A 37 -4.45 0.60 -14.51
C GLN A 37 -3.86 1.45 -13.37
N TYR A 38 -4.74 2.14 -12.65
CA TYR A 38 -4.36 2.79 -11.40
C TYR A 38 -4.07 1.72 -10.34
N LEU A 39 -2.95 1.86 -9.66
CA LEU A 39 -2.60 1.07 -8.50
C LEU A 39 -2.58 2.00 -7.29
N ALA A 40 -3.64 1.97 -6.47
CA ALA A 40 -3.63 2.66 -5.20
C ALA A 40 -2.72 1.88 -4.23
N TRP A 41 -1.65 2.50 -3.75
CA TRP A 41 -0.63 1.86 -2.92
C TRP A 41 -0.37 2.69 -1.67
N ILE A 42 0.19 2.08 -0.62
CA ILE A 42 0.64 2.76 0.60
C ILE A 42 1.90 2.08 1.14
N HIS A 43 2.86 2.85 1.67
CA HIS A 43 4.00 2.26 2.36
C HIS A 43 3.54 1.61 3.68
N ILE A 44 4.17 0.49 4.07
CA ILE A 44 3.82 -0.21 5.31
C ILE A 44 3.90 0.71 6.55
N ASP A 45 4.91 1.56 6.63
CA ASP A 45 5.06 2.48 7.77
C ASP A 45 3.96 3.54 7.79
N ASP A 46 3.56 4.07 6.63
CA ASP A 46 2.46 5.05 6.54
C ASP A 46 1.13 4.43 6.93
N MET A 47 0.89 3.17 6.55
CA MET A 47 -0.29 2.42 6.96
C MET A 47 -0.34 2.29 8.49
N VAL A 48 0.75 1.83 9.11
CA VAL A 48 0.82 1.62 10.56
C VAL A 48 0.69 2.96 11.30
N ASN A 49 1.46 3.98 10.90
CA ASN A 49 1.42 5.30 11.52
C ASN A 49 0.04 5.95 11.39
N GLY A 50 -0.62 5.80 10.23
CA GLY A 50 -1.99 6.29 10.05
C GLY A 50 -3.00 5.56 10.92
N ILE A 51 -2.86 4.25 11.13
CA ILE A 51 -3.71 3.51 12.08
C ILE A 51 -3.49 4.02 13.51
N LEU A 52 -2.24 4.16 13.94
CA LEU A 52 -1.90 4.66 15.29
C LEU A 52 -2.47 6.06 15.50
N TRP A 53 -2.30 6.94 14.53
CA TRP A 53 -2.87 8.28 14.58
C TRP A 53 -4.40 8.27 14.67
N LEU A 54 -5.07 7.39 13.93
CA LEU A 54 -6.53 7.24 14.02
C LEU A 54 -7.02 6.66 15.36
N LEU A 55 -6.17 5.90 16.07
CA LEU A 55 -6.48 5.41 17.42
C LEU A 55 -6.33 6.52 18.47
N ASP A 56 -5.35 7.41 18.29
CA ASP A 56 -5.08 8.52 19.20
C ASP A 56 -6.06 9.70 19.02
N ASN A 57 -6.87 9.69 17.97
CA ASN A 57 -7.81 10.77 17.64
C ASN A 57 -9.26 10.25 17.61
N GLU A 58 -10.21 11.04 18.12
CA GLU A 58 -11.65 10.68 18.16
C GLU A 58 -12.37 10.85 16.82
N LEU A 59 -11.80 10.26 15.76
CA LEU A 59 -12.34 10.35 14.41
C LEU A 59 -13.34 9.22 14.11
N ARG A 60 -14.22 9.46 13.14
CA ARG A 60 -15.26 8.51 12.74
C ARG A 60 -15.50 8.57 11.23
N GLY A 61 -15.78 7.41 10.63
CA GLY A 61 -16.10 7.31 9.22
C GLY A 61 -15.04 6.59 8.39
N PRO A 62 -15.10 6.70 7.05
CA PRO A 62 -14.18 6.04 6.14
C PRO A 62 -12.87 6.80 5.95
N PHE A 63 -11.76 6.07 5.94
CA PHE A 63 -10.41 6.59 5.70
C PHE A 63 -9.75 5.82 4.57
N ASN A 64 -9.28 6.53 3.55
CA ASN A 64 -8.50 5.92 2.48
C ASN A 64 -7.04 5.82 2.93
N MET A 65 -6.55 4.60 3.08
CA MET A 65 -5.18 4.30 3.45
C MET A 65 -4.37 4.05 2.18
N VAL A 66 -4.07 5.15 1.48
CA VAL A 66 -3.33 5.21 0.22
C VAL A 66 -2.34 6.38 0.27
N SER A 67 -1.20 6.25 -0.39
CA SER A 67 -0.24 7.33 -0.60
C SER A 67 -0.87 8.42 -1.48
N PRO A 68 -0.62 9.72 -1.20
CA PRO A 68 -0.98 10.82 -2.08
C PRO A 68 -0.20 10.82 -3.40
#